data_AF-A0A3D6E0K6-F1
#
_entry.id   AF-A0A3D6E0K6-F1
#
_cell.length_a   1.000
_cell.length_b   1.000
_cell.length_c   1.000
_cell.angle_alpha   90.00
_cell.angle_beta   90.00
_cell.angle_gamma   90.00
#
_symmetry.space_group_name_H-M   'P 1'
#
loop_
_entity.id
_entity.type
_entity.pdbx_description
1 polymer ?
#
loop_
_entity_poly.entity_id
_entity_poly.type
_entity_poly.pdbx_seq_one_letter_code
_entity_poly.pdbx_strand_id
1 'polypeptide(L)'
;MFTGGAVGAEEVPLVDGTHWTTSAPDVKKAYLVGLANAIQIEMAYEADGMPAAAADGFSSTVVKGMKGQTLSAALEVVDKWYAAHPESLRRPVVETIWFEMVVPGLGKNK
;
A
#
# COMPACT_ATOMS: atom_id res chain seq x y z
N MET A 1 -1.11 -12.87 4.35
CA MET A 1 -1.79 -12.87 3.06
C MET A 1 -3.10 -12.12 3.19
N PHE A 2 -3.16 -10.89 2.68
CA PHE A 2 -4.42 -10.16 2.57
C PHE A 2 -5.34 -10.89 1.58
N THR A 3 -6.58 -11.18 2.01
CA THR A 3 -7.64 -11.66 1.13
C THR A 3 -8.61 -10.50 0.96
N GLY A 4 -8.76 -9.98 -0.27
CA GLY A 4 -9.67 -8.87 -0.55
C GLY A 4 -11.09 -9.39 -0.74
N GLY A 5 -12.07 -8.84 -0.04
CA GLY A 5 -13.49 -9.08 -0.33
C GLY A 5 -13.94 -8.24 -1.53
N ALA A 6 -14.74 -8.82 -2.43
CA ALA A 6 -15.21 -8.17 -3.64
C ALA A 6 -16.00 -6.88 -3.35
N VAL A 7 -15.50 -5.75 -3.82
CA VAL A 7 -16.25 -4.49 -3.88
C VAL A 7 -16.97 -4.45 -5.23
N GLY A 8 -18.11 -5.17 -5.33
CA GLY A 8 -19.10 -5.09 -6.42
C GLY A 8 -18.62 -5.07 -7.89
N ALA A 9 -18.97 -6.13 -8.64
CA ALA A 9 -18.73 -6.38 -10.08
C ALA A 9 -17.27 -6.70 -10.47
N GLU A 10 -17.06 -7.98 -10.81
CA GLU A 10 -15.78 -8.68 -11.06
C GLU A 10 -14.73 -8.47 -9.95
N GLU A 11 -14.26 -9.55 -9.34
CA GLU A 11 -13.29 -9.47 -8.26
C GLU A 11 -12.01 -8.77 -8.78
N VAL A 12 -11.81 -7.51 -8.39
CA VAL A 12 -10.60 -6.77 -8.78
C VAL A 12 -9.42 -7.44 -8.09
N PRO A 13 -8.50 -8.08 -8.84
CA PRO A 13 -7.41 -8.81 -8.23
C PRO A 13 -6.47 -7.83 -7.52
N LEU A 14 -5.95 -8.25 -6.36
CA LEU A 14 -4.86 -7.53 -5.73
C LEU A 14 -3.64 -7.54 -6.64
N VAL A 15 -3.09 -6.36 -6.93
CA VAL A 15 -1.84 -6.24 -7.69
C VAL A 15 -0.74 -6.93 -6.89
N ASP A 16 -0.09 -7.91 -7.50
CA ASP A 16 1.00 -8.70 -6.93
C ASP A 16 2.33 -8.46 -7.66
N GLY A 17 3.37 -9.19 -7.27
CA GLY A 17 4.69 -9.13 -7.90
C GLY A 17 4.70 -9.52 -9.37
N THR A 18 3.79 -10.38 -9.82
CA THR A 18 3.67 -10.73 -11.24
C THR A 18 3.26 -9.51 -12.05
N HIS A 19 2.18 -8.83 -11.63
CA HIS A 19 1.73 -7.59 -12.25
C HIS A 19 2.80 -6.49 -12.15
N TRP A 20 3.42 -6.36 -10.97
CA TRP A 20 4.41 -5.32 -10.71
C TRP A 20 5.64 -5.46 -11.60
N THR A 21 6.27 -6.63 -11.63
CA THR A 21 7.54 -6.85 -12.35
C THR A 21 7.39 -6.73 -13.86
N THR A 22 6.19 -6.99 -14.42
CA THR A 22 5.92 -6.84 -15.86
C THR A 22 5.37 -5.45 -16.22
N SER A 23 5.05 -4.59 -15.24
CA SER A 23 4.47 -3.28 -15.49
C SER A 23 5.51 -2.23 -15.88
N ALA A 24 5.11 -1.33 -16.79
CA ALA A 24 5.90 -0.14 -17.10
C ALA A 24 6.04 0.77 -15.85
N PRO A 25 7.14 1.56 -15.75
CA PRO A 25 7.37 2.44 -14.60
C PRO A 25 6.20 3.37 -14.26
N ASP A 26 5.57 3.98 -15.27
CA ASP A 26 4.45 4.89 -15.06
C ASP A 26 3.20 4.19 -14.52
N VAL A 27 2.98 2.92 -14.85
CA VAL A 27 1.87 2.10 -14.33
C VAL A 27 2.08 1.81 -12.84
N LYS A 28 3.30 1.45 -12.44
CA LYS A 28 3.66 1.26 -11.02
C LYS A 28 3.43 2.55 -10.22
N LYS A 29 3.87 3.68 -10.78
CA LYS A 29 3.67 5.00 -10.16
C LYS A 29 2.19 5.34 -10.03
N ALA A 30 1.40 5.12 -11.08
CA ALA A 30 -0.05 5.36 -11.06
C ALA A 30 -0.76 4.51 -10.00
N TYR A 31 -0.39 3.24 -9.84
CA TYR A 31 -0.91 2.37 -8.78
C TYR A 31 -0.65 2.96 -7.38
N LEU A 32 0.59 3.38 -7.10
CA LEU A 32 0.94 3.96 -5.81
C LEU A 32 0.22 5.30 -5.56
N VAL A 33 0.06 6.13 -6.60
CA VAL A 33 -0.74 7.36 -6.51
C VAL A 33 -2.20 7.04 -6.19
N GLY A 34 -2.79 6.05 -6.86
CA GLY A 34 -4.16 5.61 -6.58
C GLY A 34 -4.34 5.14 -5.14
N LEU A 35 -3.44 4.29 -4.64
CA LEU A 35 -3.43 3.84 -3.25
C LEU A 35 -3.31 5.00 -2.26
N ALA A 36 -2.39 5.94 -2.51
CA ALA A 36 -2.20 7.10 -1.67
C ALA A 36 -3.43 8.02 -1.66
N ASN A 37 -4.12 8.18 -2.79
CA ASN A 37 -5.33 8.98 -2.89
C ASN A 37 -6.50 8.33 -2.13
N ALA A 38 -6.65 7.01 -2.21
CA ALA A 38 -7.68 6.29 -1.45
C ALA A 38 -7.50 6.48 0.07
N ILE A 39 -6.25 6.35 0.56
CA ILE A 39 -5.90 6.61 1.96
C ILE A 39 -6.20 8.06 2.35
N GLN A 40 -5.84 9.04 1.50
CA GLN A 40 -6.11 10.46 1.78
C GLN A 40 -7.60 10.76 1.89
N ILE A 41 -8.44 10.17 1.03
CA ILE A 41 -9.89 10.35 1.11
C ILE A 41 -10.44 9.77 2.42
N GLU A 42 -10.00 8.57 2.81
CA GLU A 42 -10.42 7.96 4.07
C GLU A 42 -10.04 8.85 5.25
N MET A 43 -8.78 9.30 5.33
CA MET A 43 -8.28 10.18 6.38
C MET A 43 -9.02 11.53 6.45
N ALA A 44 -9.37 12.11 5.30
CA ALA A 44 -10.15 13.35 5.25
C ALA A 44 -11.56 13.14 5.80
N TYR A 45 -12.20 12.01 5.48
CA TYR A 45 -13.52 11.67 6.00
C TYR A 45 -13.49 11.48 7.53
N GLU A 46 -12.42 10.88 8.09
CA GLU A 46 -12.25 10.79 9.55
C GLU A 46 -12.10 12.16 10.21
N ALA A 47 -11.33 13.07 9.58
CA ALA A 47 -11.08 14.41 10.12
C ALA A 47 -12.35 15.27 10.21
N ASP A 48 -13.33 15.02 9.34
CA ASP A 48 -14.64 15.70 9.34
C ASP A 48 -15.61 15.17 10.40
N GLY A 49 -15.15 14.29 11.30
CA GLY A 49 -15.94 13.76 12.41
C GLY A 49 -17.00 12.74 11.97
N MET A 50 -16.95 12.29 10.72
CA MET A 50 -17.75 11.17 10.24
C MET A 50 -17.25 9.87 10.89
N PRO A 51 -18.12 8.86 11.10
CA PRO A 51 -17.69 7.57 11.61
C PRO A 51 -16.73 6.92 10.61
N ALA A 52 -15.44 7.09 10.90
CA ALA A 52 -14.34 6.48 10.19
C ALA A 52 -14.16 5.02 10.58
N ALA A 53 -13.37 4.29 9.78
CA ALA A 53 -12.72 3.09 10.28
C ALA A 53 -11.98 3.42 11.59
N ALA A 54 -11.80 2.44 12.46
CA ALA A 54 -11.28 2.65 13.82
C ALA A 54 -9.99 3.51 13.82
N ALA A 55 -9.74 4.28 14.88
CA ALA A 55 -8.56 5.18 14.98
C ALA A 55 -7.20 4.46 14.82
N ASP A 56 -7.20 3.12 14.88
CA ASP A 56 -6.11 2.16 14.67
C ASP A 56 -6.29 1.31 13.39
N GLY A 57 -7.13 1.76 12.46
CA GLY A 57 -7.40 1.15 11.17
C GLY A 57 -6.21 1.20 10.20
N PHE A 58 -6.42 0.62 9.02
CA PHE A 58 -5.38 0.49 8.00
C PHE A 58 -4.78 1.85 7.62
N SER A 59 -5.62 2.79 7.18
CA SER A 59 -5.17 4.09 6.66
C SER A 59 -4.44 4.94 7.70
N SER A 60 -4.96 5.00 8.94
CA SER A 60 -4.30 5.73 10.03
C SER A 60 -2.93 5.12 10.38
N THR A 61 -2.81 3.79 10.32
CA THR A 61 -1.55 3.07 10.56
C THR A 61 -0.56 3.30 9.42
N VAL A 62 -1.01 3.28 8.16
CA VAL A 62 -0.17 3.61 7.00
C VAL A 62 0.38 5.02 7.12
N VAL A 63 -0.46 6.01 7.46
CA VAL A 63 -0.01 7.42 7.60
C VAL A 63 1.08 7.55 8.67
N LYS A 64 0.91 6.90 9.83
CA LYS A 64 1.91 6.92 10.91
C LYS A 64 3.21 6.23 10.50
N GLY A 65 3.12 5.04 9.90
CA GLY A 65 4.29 4.25 9.49
C GLY A 65 5.06 4.87 8.33
N MET A 66 4.37 5.52 7.39
CA MET A 66 4.97 6.13 6.20
C MET A 66 5.41 7.58 6.40
N LYS A 67 5.34 8.14 7.62
CA LYS A 67 5.79 9.51 7.90
C LYS A 67 7.25 9.70 7.45
N GLY A 68 7.48 10.70 6.60
CA GLY A 68 8.79 11.01 6.01
C GLY A 68 9.18 10.18 4.78
N GLN A 69 8.36 9.19 4.39
CA GLN A 69 8.55 8.45 3.14
C GLN A 69 8.00 9.24 1.94
N THR A 70 8.54 8.96 0.76
CA THR A 70 8.06 9.54 -0.50
C THR A 70 7.51 8.44 -1.41
N LEU A 71 6.73 8.82 -2.42
CA LEU A 71 6.26 7.89 -3.46
C LEU A 71 7.43 7.18 -4.17
N SER A 72 8.51 7.92 -4.46
CA SER A 72 9.71 7.38 -5.09
C SER A 72 10.42 6.36 -4.20
N ALA A 73 10.49 6.61 -2.88
CA ALA A 73 11.05 5.65 -1.94
C ALA A 73 10.20 4.37 -1.88
N ALA A 74 8.87 4.48 -1.92
CA ALA A 74 7.99 3.32 -1.96
C ALA A 74 8.19 2.49 -3.24
N LEU A 75 8.28 3.15 -4.40
CA LEU A 75 8.58 2.50 -5.67
C LEU A 75 9.90 1.73 -5.61
N GLU A 76 10.96 2.37 -5.12
CA GLU A 76 12.30 1.76 -5.00
C GLU A 76 12.31 0.56 -4.06
N VAL A 77 11.66 0.65 -2.90
CA VAL A 77 11.57 -0.47 -1.94
C VAL A 77 10.85 -1.65 -2.57
N VAL A 78 9.70 -1.43 -3.21
CA VAL A 78 8.92 -2.52 -3.81
C VAL A 78 9.66 -3.15 -4.99
N ASP A 79 10.31 -2.35 -5.85
CA ASP A 79 11.12 -2.86 -6.96
C ASP A 79 12.28 -3.72 -6.46
N LYS A 80 13.02 -3.25 -5.46
CA LYS A 80 14.12 -4.01 -4.85
C LYS A 80 13.64 -5.30 -4.20
N TRP A 81 12.50 -5.25 -3.51
CA TRP A 81 11.96 -6.41 -2.83
C TRP A 81 11.61 -7.53 -3.81
N TYR A 82 10.85 -7.26 -4.87
CA TYR A 82 10.53 -8.30 -5.85
C TYR A 82 11.73 -8.77 -6.67
N ALA A 83 12.72 -7.91 -6.92
CA ALA A 83 13.98 -8.32 -7.53
C ALA A 83 14.78 -9.30 -6.65
N ALA A 84 14.73 -9.14 -5.32
CA ALA A 84 15.39 -10.01 -4.36
C ALA A 84 14.60 -11.29 -4.03
N HIS A 85 13.29 -11.31 -4.32
CA HIS A 85 12.36 -12.39 -3.96
C HIS A 85 11.56 -12.91 -5.17
N PRO A 86 12.21 -13.44 -6.22
CA PRO A 86 11.53 -13.93 -7.43
C PRO A 86 10.60 -15.13 -7.17
N GLU A 87 10.77 -15.84 -6.05
CA GLU A 87 9.88 -16.92 -5.60
C GLU A 87 8.57 -16.42 -4.99
N SER A 88 8.49 -15.13 -4.63
CA SER A 88 7.40 -14.56 -3.83
C SER A 88 6.50 -13.61 -4.63
N LEU A 89 6.42 -13.76 -5.96
CA LEU A 89 5.65 -12.88 -6.84
C LEU A 89 4.14 -12.87 -6.58
N ARG A 90 3.61 -13.88 -5.87
CA ARG A 90 2.18 -13.93 -5.47
C ARG A 90 1.85 -13.02 -4.29
N ARG A 91 2.85 -12.46 -3.61
CA ARG A 91 2.62 -11.52 -2.51
C ARG A 91 2.06 -10.22 -3.07
N PRO A 92 0.92 -9.70 -2.56
CA PRO A 92 0.37 -8.41 -2.99
C PRO A 92 1.33 -7.25 -2.75
N VAL A 93 1.34 -6.26 -3.65
CA VAL A 93 2.17 -5.06 -3.54
C VAL A 93 1.82 -4.27 -2.27
N VAL A 94 0.54 -4.13 -1.95
CA VAL A 94 0.09 -3.46 -0.72
C VAL A 94 0.57 -4.21 0.53
N GLU A 95 0.67 -5.54 0.48
CA GLU A 95 1.23 -6.37 1.56
C GLU A 95 2.74 -6.16 1.70
N THR A 96 3.44 -6.01 0.58
CA THR A 96 4.86 -5.66 0.55
C THR A 96 5.08 -4.29 1.19
N ILE A 97 4.35 -3.26 0.77
CA ILE A 97 4.45 -1.91 1.38
C ILE A 97 4.18 -1.97 2.90
N TRP A 98 3.17 -2.74 3.32
CA TRP A 98 2.82 -2.87 4.73
C TRP A 98 3.98 -3.37 5.59
N PHE A 99 4.56 -4.54 5.28
CA PHE A 99 5.61 -5.09 6.14
C PHE A 99 7.00 -4.53 5.87
N GLU A 100 7.30 -4.07 4.65
CA GLU A 100 8.64 -3.57 4.32
C GLU A 100 8.81 -2.08 4.67
N MET A 101 7.71 -1.32 4.78
CA MET A 101 7.78 0.13 5.04
C MET A 101 6.93 0.58 6.22
N VAL A 102 5.64 0.22 6.27
CA VAL A 102 4.71 0.72 7.30
C VAL A 102 5.10 0.19 8.68
N VAL A 103 5.14 -1.12 8.86
CA VAL A 103 5.44 -1.77 10.16
C VAL A 103 6.80 -1.33 10.71
N PRO A 104 7.91 -1.33 9.94
CA PRO A 104 9.19 -0.83 10.42
C PRO A 104 9.18 0.67 10.76
N GLY A 105 8.40 1.47 10.02
CA GLY A 105 8.26 2.91 10.24
C GLY A 105 7.54 3.25 11.55
N LEU A 106 6.56 2.45 11.97
CA LEU A 106 5.86 2.63 13.26
C LEU A 106 6.82 2.57 14.46
N GLY A 107 7.84 1.71 14.39
CA GLY A 107 8.87 1.62 15.43
C GLY A 107 9.81 2.84 15.47
N LYS A 108 9.99 3.52 14.34
CA LYS A 108 10.88 4.68 14.18
C LYS A 108 10.18 6.02 14.47
N ASN A 109 8.86 6.08 14.25
CA ASN A 109 8.06 7.30 14.32
C ASN A 109 7.29 7.45 15.65
N LYS A 110 7.77 6.83 16.74
CA LYS A 110 7.18 6.95 18.09
C LYS A 110 7.21 8.38 18.62
#